data_AF-A0A3P7LQ66-F1
#
_entry.id   AF-A0A3P7LQ66-F1
#
_cell.length_a   1.000
_cell.length_b   1.000
_cell.length_c   1.000
_cell.angle_alpha   90.00
_cell.angle_beta   90.00
_cell.angle_gamma   90.00
#
_symmetry.space_group_name_H-M   'P 1'
#
loop_
_entity.id
_entity.type
_entity.pdbx_description
1 polymer ?
#
loop_
_entity_poly.entity_id
_entity_poly.type
_entity_poly.pdbx_seq_one_letter_code
_entity_poly.pdbx_strand_id
1 'polypeptide(L)'
;MRFRTQTPFDIVEFGPGRGTLSSNILRAISKFPKVASELQNLHLIERSDRLRAIQQSTLSPLLEALKPSPKIHWHSYLDEIPRGRCSYYFAHEFFDALPIHRFQKVDGKWHEVFVDVMDTLSESSSQDAAQQLIFRASRAPTLTMNAYLKAFKNHELHDPLKDPGQADITADVDFAFLQSSIEAANIPGKFFLLHQYITNGSPSTGFVD
;
A
#
# COMPACT_ATOMS: atom_id res chain seq x y z
N MET A 1 -15.04 -5.83 23.42
CA MET A 1 -14.98 -4.67 22.49
C MET A 1 -16.27 -3.85 22.66
N ARG A 2 -16.26 -2.80 23.49
CA ARG A 2 -17.37 -1.83 23.53
C ARG A 2 -17.09 -0.79 22.46
N PHE A 3 -17.66 -0.97 21.27
CA PHE A 3 -17.77 0.14 20.33
C PHE A 3 -18.49 1.28 21.05
N ARG A 4 -17.95 2.50 21.09
CA ARG A 4 -18.73 3.67 21.50
C ARG A 4 -19.81 3.87 20.44
N THR A 5 -21.02 3.43 20.75
CA THR A 5 -22.10 3.17 19.78
C THR A 5 -22.80 4.42 19.23
N GLN A 6 -22.11 5.53 18.94
CA GLN A 6 -22.76 6.78 18.52
C GLN A 6 -21.97 7.71 17.58
N THR A 7 -20.80 7.34 17.08
CA THR A 7 -20.08 8.20 16.10
C THR A 7 -20.12 7.58 14.72
N PRO A 8 -20.79 8.22 13.75
CA PRO A 8 -20.69 7.82 12.37
C PRO A 8 -19.23 7.81 11.93
N PHE A 9 -18.89 6.87 11.06
CA PHE A 9 -17.51 6.67 10.63
C PHE A 9 -17.41 6.47 9.13
N ASP A 10 -16.21 6.69 8.61
CA ASP A 10 -15.86 6.45 7.23
C ASP A 10 -14.82 5.33 7.13
N ILE A 11 -14.78 4.67 5.97
CA ILE A 11 -13.73 3.73 5.59
C ILE A 11 -12.94 4.34 4.45
N VAL A 12 -11.61 4.23 4.53
CA VAL A 12 -10.68 4.65 3.50
C VAL A 12 -9.85 3.45 3.08
N GLU A 13 -9.77 3.15 1.79
CA GLU A 13 -8.89 2.10 1.26
C GLU A 13 -7.89 2.71 0.26
N PHE A 14 -6.60 2.42 0.48
CA PHE A 14 -5.50 2.78 -0.41
C PHE A 14 -5.32 1.69 -1.47
N GLY A 15 -5.34 2.06 -2.74
CA GLY A 15 -5.08 1.13 -3.85
C GLY A 15 -5.96 -0.13 -3.79
N PRO A 16 -7.30 -0.01 -3.82
CA PRO A 16 -8.22 -1.14 -3.60
C PRO A 16 -8.18 -2.23 -4.68
N GLY A 17 -7.36 -2.06 -5.72
CA GLY A 17 -7.22 -2.99 -6.84
C GLY A 17 -8.57 -3.22 -7.52
N ARG A 18 -9.12 -4.42 -7.38
CA ARG A 18 -10.44 -4.79 -7.94
C ARG A 18 -11.61 -4.53 -7.00
N GLY A 19 -11.37 -3.99 -5.80
CA GLY A 19 -12.39 -3.75 -4.77
C GLY A 19 -12.76 -4.99 -3.94
N THR A 20 -11.92 -6.03 -3.94
CA THR A 20 -12.18 -7.31 -3.27
C THR A 20 -12.15 -7.18 -1.74
N LEU A 21 -11.19 -6.44 -1.17
CA LEU A 21 -11.13 -6.19 0.26
C LEU A 21 -12.33 -5.35 0.71
N SER A 22 -12.59 -4.21 0.07
CA SER A 22 -13.83 -3.43 0.27
C SER A 22 -15.09 -4.30 0.23
N SER A 23 -15.22 -5.19 -0.76
CA SER A 23 -16.36 -6.12 -0.88
C SER A 23 -16.49 -7.03 0.36
N ASN A 24 -15.38 -7.60 0.83
CA ASN A 24 -15.36 -8.44 2.02
C ASN A 24 -15.67 -7.66 3.31
N ILE A 25 -15.16 -6.43 3.44
CA ILE A 25 -15.44 -5.54 4.57
C ILE A 25 -16.94 -5.21 4.60
N LEU A 26 -17.53 -4.79 3.48
CA LEU A 26 -18.95 -4.48 3.39
C LEU A 26 -19.83 -5.70 3.72
N ARG A 27 -19.45 -6.90 3.24
CA ARG A 27 -20.13 -8.17 3.59
C ARG A 27 -20.00 -8.54 5.06
N ALA A 28 -18.89 -8.22 5.71
CA ALA A 28 -18.72 -8.46 7.13
C ALA A 28 -19.56 -7.48 7.95
N ILE A 29 -19.52 -6.19 7.60
CA ILE A 29 -20.28 -5.12 8.25
C ILE A 29 -21.79 -5.35 8.11
N SER A 30 -22.27 -5.85 6.97
CA SER A 30 -23.70 -6.11 6.74
C SER A 30 -24.32 -7.11 7.73
N LYS A 31 -23.50 -7.97 8.34
CA LYS A 31 -23.93 -8.90 9.40
C LYS A 31 -24.21 -8.21 10.73
N PHE A 32 -23.83 -6.94 10.88
CA PHE A 32 -23.99 -6.14 12.09
C PHE A 32 -24.78 -4.86 11.79
N PRO A 33 -26.13 -4.90 11.75
CA PRO A 33 -26.96 -3.78 11.29
C PRO A 33 -26.69 -2.44 12.00
N LYS A 34 -26.38 -2.48 13.30
CA LYS A 34 -26.04 -1.29 14.07
C LYS A 34 -24.76 -0.61 13.55
N VAL A 35 -23.72 -1.40 13.27
CA VAL A 35 -22.45 -0.89 12.71
C VAL A 35 -22.65 -0.46 11.27
N ALA A 36 -23.39 -1.24 10.48
CA ALA A 36 -23.72 -0.88 9.10
C ALA A 36 -24.44 0.47 9.00
N SER A 37 -25.33 0.78 9.95
CA SER A 37 -26.02 2.08 10.00
C SER A 37 -25.13 3.27 10.36
N GLU A 38 -23.96 3.05 10.93
CA GLU A 38 -23.01 4.09 11.32
C GLU A 38 -21.97 4.39 10.21
N LEU A 39 -21.80 3.49 9.23
CA LEU A 39 -20.91 3.68 8.09
C LEU A 39 -21.51 4.69 7.11
N GLN A 40 -20.91 5.88 7.00
CA GLN A 40 -21.42 6.94 6.11
C GLN A 40 -20.77 6.93 4.73
N ASN A 41 -19.45 6.79 4.68
CA ASN A 41 -18.70 6.92 3.44
C ASN A 41 -17.66 5.81 3.27
N LEU A 42 -17.50 5.36 2.03
CA LEU A 42 -16.39 4.53 1.56
C LEU A 42 -15.55 5.37 0.59
N HIS A 43 -14.32 5.67 0.97
CA HIS A 43 -13.35 6.44 0.21
C HIS A 43 -12.30 5.50 -0.39
N LEU A 44 -12.16 5.52 -1.71
CA LEU A 44 -11.24 4.65 -2.45
C LEU A 44 -10.18 5.52 -3.13
N ILE A 45 -8.92 5.37 -2.75
CA ILE A 45 -7.81 6.10 -3.38
C ILE A 45 -7.29 5.26 -4.55
N GLU A 46 -7.65 5.66 -5.77
CA GLU A 46 -7.34 4.97 -7.02
C GLU A 46 -7.23 6.00 -8.14
N ARG A 47 -6.18 5.94 -8.96
CA ARG A 47 -5.98 6.87 -10.10
C ARG A 47 -6.45 6.29 -11.44
N SER A 48 -6.51 4.97 -11.56
CA SER A 48 -6.86 4.28 -12.80
C SER A 48 -8.38 4.24 -13.00
N ASP A 49 -8.88 4.98 -14.00
CA ASP A 49 -10.31 4.99 -14.33
C ASP A 49 -10.85 3.59 -14.68
N ARG A 50 -10.01 2.75 -15.30
CA ARG A 50 -10.34 1.35 -15.55
C ARG A 50 -10.60 0.59 -14.25
N LEU A 51 -9.73 0.73 -13.24
CA LEU A 51 -9.91 0.05 -11.96
C LEU A 51 -11.10 0.64 -11.19
N ARG A 52 -11.33 1.96 -11.25
CA ARG A 52 -12.53 2.60 -10.69
C ARG A 52 -13.81 1.99 -11.25
N ALA A 53 -13.90 1.77 -12.56
CA ALA A 53 -15.04 1.13 -13.20
C ALA A 53 -15.25 -0.33 -12.74
N ILE A 54 -14.16 -1.09 -12.58
CA ILE A 54 -14.19 -2.46 -12.05
C ILE A 54 -14.67 -2.46 -10.60
N GLN A 55 -14.18 -1.55 -9.77
CA GLN A 55 -14.56 -1.41 -8.36
C GLN A 55 -16.04 -1.04 -8.23
N GLN A 56 -16.53 -0.05 -9.00
CA GLN A 56 -17.94 0.32 -9.05
C GLN A 56 -18.83 -0.89 -9.36
N SER A 57 -18.48 -1.66 -10.39
CA SER A 57 -19.21 -2.87 -10.78
C SER A 57 -19.19 -3.94 -9.68
N THR A 58 -18.04 -4.10 -9.02
CA THR A 58 -17.84 -5.09 -7.94
C THR A 58 -18.63 -4.75 -6.68
N LEU A 59 -18.76 -3.45 -6.36
CA LEU A 59 -19.36 -2.98 -5.12
C LEU A 59 -20.86 -2.67 -5.24
N SER A 60 -21.36 -2.32 -6.43
CA SER A 60 -22.78 -1.92 -6.63
C SER A 60 -23.78 -2.89 -5.99
N PRO A 61 -23.68 -4.23 -6.21
CA PRO A 61 -24.67 -5.15 -5.65
C PRO A 61 -24.73 -5.15 -4.11
N LEU A 62 -23.59 -4.94 -3.46
CA LEU A 62 -23.51 -4.86 -2.00
C LEU A 62 -24.02 -3.52 -1.47
N LEU A 63 -23.67 -2.43 -2.15
CA LEU A 63 -24.14 -1.09 -1.78
C LEU A 63 -25.66 -0.98 -1.92
N GLU A 64 -26.26 -1.62 -2.93
CA GLU A 64 -27.71 -1.66 -3.11
C GLU A 64 -28.43 -2.42 -2.00
N ALA A 65 -27.82 -3.52 -1.53
CA ALA A 65 -28.35 -4.38 -0.47
C ALA A 65 -28.23 -3.76 0.95
N LEU A 66 -27.22 -2.92 1.19
CA LEU A 66 -27.01 -2.24 2.46
C LEU A 66 -28.01 -1.08 2.65
N LYS A 67 -28.66 -1.04 3.82
CA LYS A 67 -29.58 0.04 4.23
C LYS A 67 -29.25 0.48 5.67
N PRO A 68 -28.87 1.75 5.92
CA PRO A 68 -28.51 2.76 4.91
C PRO A 68 -27.29 2.33 4.07
N SER A 69 -27.24 2.80 2.82
CA SER A 69 -26.11 2.53 1.93
C SER A 69 -25.05 3.62 2.12
N PRO A 70 -23.77 3.27 2.33
CA PRO A 70 -22.72 4.27 2.43
C PRO A 70 -22.46 4.91 1.06
N LYS A 71 -22.10 6.20 1.06
CA LYS A 71 -21.70 6.89 -0.17
C LYS A 71 -20.29 6.46 -0.56
N ILE A 72 -20.11 6.08 -1.81
CA ILE A 72 -18.80 5.75 -2.36
C ILE A 72 -18.18 6.98 -3.04
N HIS A 73 -16.89 7.22 -2.77
CA HIS A 73 -16.13 8.32 -3.35
C HIS A 73 -14.79 7.78 -3.83
N TRP A 74 -14.41 8.13 -5.06
CA TRP A 74 -13.08 7.87 -5.59
C TRP A 74 -12.24 9.13 -5.53
N HIS A 75 -11.03 8.97 -5.01
CA HIS A 75 -10.03 10.03 -4.90
C HIS A 75 -8.78 9.62 -5.66
N SER A 76 -8.10 10.59 -6.27
CA SER A 76 -6.81 10.37 -6.90
C SER A 76 -5.68 10.41 -5.86
N TYR A 77 -5.86 11.18 -4.80
CA TYR A 77 -4.85 11.47 -3.79
C TYR A 77 -5.41 11.45 -2.36
N LEU A 78 -4.52 11.23 -1.39
CA LEU A 78 -4.88 11.15 0.04
C LEU A 78 -5.36 12.48 0.61
N ASP A 79 -4.83 13.60 0.13
CA ASP A 79 -5.17 14.95 0.59
C ASP A 79 -6.57 15.42 0.20
N GLU A 80 -7.22 14.73 -0.74
CA GLU A 80 -8.62 14.93 -1.13
C GLU A 80 -9.61 14.37 -0.09
N ILE A 81 -9.14 13.55 0.85
CA ILE A 81 -10.00 12.92 1.86
C ILE A 81 -10.38 13.93 2.96
N PRO A 82 -11.68 14.06 3.29
CA PRO A 82 -12.13 14.93 4.37
C PRO A 82 -11.47 14.60 5.72
N ARG A 83 -10.92 15.62 6.38
CA ARG A 83 -10.28 15.51 7.70
C ARG A 83 -11.27 15.75 8.84
N GLY A 84 -10.89 15.36 10.05
CA GLY A 84 -11.67 15.62 11.27
C GLY A 84 -12.86 14.67 11.49
N ARG A 85 -12.89 13.55 10.77
CA ARG A 85 -13.93 12.50 10.88
C ARG A 85 -13.33 11.24 11.52
N CYS A 86 -14.19 10.43 12.13
CA CYS A 86 -13.77 9.10 12.59
C CYS A 86 -13.60 8.20 11.36
N SER A 87 -12.37 7.82 11.03
CA SER A 87 -12.07 7.10 9.80
C SER A 87 -11.17 5.89 10.07
N TYR A 88 -11.48 4.77 9.42
CA TYR A 88 -10.64 3.58 9.40
C TYR A 88 -9.92 3.47 8.07
N TYR A 89 -8.59 3.42 8.10
CA TYR A 89 -7.75 3.35 6.92
C TYR A 89 -7.24 1.93 6.69
N PHE A 90 -7.37 1.44 5.46
CA PHE A 90 -6.92 0.12 5.01
C PHE A 90 -5.91 0.29 3.88
N ALA A 91 -4.75 -0.33 4.03
CA ALA A 91 -3.67 -0.31 3.05
C ALA A 91 -3.15 -1.74 2.86
N HIS A 92 -3.91 -2.56 2.12
CA HIS A 92 -3.62 -3.97 1.89
C HIS A 92 -2.79 -4.11 0.61
N GLU A 93 -1.57 -4.62 0.73
CA GLU A 93 -0.62 -4.72 -0.41
C GLU A 93 -0.43 -3.39 -1.14
N PHE A 94 -0.47 -2.29 -0.37
CA PHE A 94 -0.29 -0.95 -0.90
C PHE A 94 1.15 -0.47 -0.77
N PHE A 95 1.74 -0.65 0.41
CA PHE A 95 3.07 -0.11 0.73
C PHE A 95 4.21 -0.83 0.02
N ASP A 96 4.03 -2.10 -0.32
CA ASP A 96 4.99 -2.92 -1.06
C ASP A 96 5.02 -2.59 -2.56
N ALA A 97 3.98 -1.93 -3.07
CA ALA A 97 3.90 -1.42 -4.44
C ALA A 97 4.37 0.04 -4.58
N LEU A 98 4.75 0.71 -3.48
CA LEU A 98 5.24 2.08 -3.55
C LEU A 98 6.67 2.13 -4.13
N PRO A 99 7.03 3.19 -4.89
CA PRO A 99 8.40 3.37 -5.34
C PRO A 99 9.38 3.39 -4.16
N ILE A 100 10.42 2.57 -4.25
CA ILE A 100 11.48 2.50 -3.24
C ILE A 100 12.80 3.03 -3.80
N HIS A 101 13.62 3.56 -2.90
CA HIS A 101 15.03 3.83 -3.16
C HIS A 101 15.86 2.67 -2.62
N ARG A 102 16.96 2.33 -3.31
CA ARG A 102 17.86 1.24 -2.89
C ARG A 102 19.23 1.80 -2.57
N PHE A 103 19.83 1.40 -1.46
CA PHE A 103 21.24 1.72 -1.16
C PHE A 103 22.10 0.46 -1.05
N GLN A 104 23.37 0.57 -1.41
CA GLN A 104 24.39 -0.44 -1.16
C GLN A 104 25.60 0.20 -0.47
N LYS A 105 26.28 -0.57 0.38
CA LYS A 105 27.51 -0.12 1.02
C LYS A 105 28.72 -0.54 0.18
N VAL A 106 29.52 0.42 -0.28
CA VAL A 106 30.77 0.23 -1.03
C VAL A 106 31.89 0.94 -0.28
N ASP A 107 33.01 0.25 -0.02
CA ASP A 107 34.17 0.82 0.69
C ASP A 107 33.82 1.57 1.99
N GLY A 108 32.87 1.03 2.74
CA GLY A 108 32.42 1.61 4.01
C GLY A 108 31.40 2.75 3.89
N LYS A 109 31.06 3.20 2.68
CA LYS A 109 30.12 4.31 2.43
C LYS A 109 28.82 3.81 1.80
N TRP A 110 27.69 4.46 2.13
CA TRP A 110 26.41 4.19 1.47
C TRP A 110 26.37 4.88 0.10
N HIS A 111 25.82 4.18 -0.89
CA HIS A 111 25.61 4.63 -2.27
C HIS A 111 24.19 4.28 -2.70
N GLU A 112 23.46 5.20 -3.33
CA GLU A 112 22.14 4.89 -3.90
C GLU A 112 22.31 4.07 -5.17
N VAL A 113 21.40 3.14 -5.43
CA VAL A 113 21.47 2.28 -6.60
C VAL A 113 20.41 2.71 -7.59
N PHE A 114 20.87 3.11 -8.76
CA PHE A 114 20.05 3.48 -9.89
C PHE A 114 20.00 2.35 -10.92
N VAL A 115 19.01 2.42 -11.80
CA VAL A 115 18.99 1.63 -13.03
C VAL A 115 19.72 2.42 -14.11
N ASP A 116 20.71 1.80 -14.74
CA ASP A 116 21.52 2.39 -15.80
C ASP A 116 21.54 1.45 -17.01
N VAL A 117 21.91 1.96 -18.18
CA VAL A 117 22.09 1.15 -19.38
C VAL A 117 23.51 0.61 -19.38
N MET A 118 23.68 -0.68 -19.66
CA MET A 118 25.00 -1.25 -19.90
C MET A 118 25.48 -0.79 -21.28
N ASP A 119 26.45 0.13 -21.31
CA ASP A 119 27.24 0.40 -22.50
C ASP A 119 28.06 -0.85 -22.80
N THR A 120 27.59 -1.69 -23.73
CA THR A 120 28.44 -2.70 -24.32
C THR A 120 29.51 -1.97 -25.13
N LEU A 121 30.73 -1.89 -24.59
CA LEU A 121 31.88 -1.49 -25.40
C LEU A 121 31.96 -2.49 -26.57
N SER A 122 31.62 -1.98 -27.74
CA SER A 122 31.23 -2.68 -28.96
C SER A 122 32.35 -3.46 -29.63
N GLU A 123 32.09 -4.66 -30.13
CA GLU A 123 32.85 -5.25 -31.25
C GLU A 123 32.13 -6.42 -31.96
N SER A 124 30.85 -6.26 -32.31
CA SER A 124 30.27 -7.04 -33.41
C SER A 124 28.97 -6.42 -33.92
N SER A 125 29.00 -6.09 -35.20
CA SER A 125 27.88 -5.63 -36.02
C SER A 125 26.77 -6.68 -36.06
N SER A 126 25.85 -6.61 -35.10
CA SER A 126 24.58 -7.33 -35.12
C SER A 126 23.49 -6.37 -34.66
N GLN A 127 22.48 -6.15 -35.49
CA GLN A 127 21.39 -5.19 -35.29
C GLN A 127 20.40 -5.55 -34.15
N ASP A 128 20.76 -6.48 -33.25
CA ASP A 128 19.96 -6.94 -32.12
C ASP A 128 20.72 -6.85 -30.77
N ALA A 129 21.52 -5.80 -30.57
CA ALA A 129 22.10 -5.53 -29.26
C ALA A 129 20.99 -5.09 -28.30
N ALA A 130 20.36 -6.05 -27.61
CA ALA A 130 19.43 -5.78 -26.53
C ALA A 130 20.13 -4.88 -25.49
N GLN A 131 19.62 -3.66 -25.31
CA GLN A 131 20.07 -2.78 -24.23
C GLN A 131 19.74 -3.47 -22.91
N GLN A 132 20.77 -3.89 -22.18
CA GLN A 132 20.61 -4.53 -20.88
C GLN A 132 20.57 -3.45 -19.80
N LEU A 133 19.54 -3.49 -18.96
CA LEU A 133 19.46 -2.67 -17.75
C LEU A 133 20.32 -3.30 -16.68
N ILE A 134 21.11 -2.46 -16.00
CA ILE A 134 21.94 -2.87 -14.87
C ILE A 134 21.65 -1.99 -13.67
N PHE A 135 21.91 -2.54 -12.48
CA PHE A 135 21.93 -1.74 -11.27
C PHE A 135 23.32 -1.13 -11.05
N ARG A 136 23.39 0.20 -10.90
CA ARG A 136 24.65 0.92 -10.67
C ARG A 136 24.56 1.80 -9.43
N ALA A 137 25.54 1.65 -8.54
CA ALA A 137 25.70 2.52 -7.38
C ALA A 137 26.08 3.95 -7.78
N SER A 138 25.52 4.93 -7.10
CA SER A 138 25.70 6.35 -7.31
C SER A 138 27.16 6.73 -7.07
N ARG A 139 27.74 7.51 -7.97
CA ARG A 139 29.14 7.97 -7.80
C ARG A 139 29.27 9.10 -6.77
N ALA A 140 28.14 9.68 -6.34
CA ALA A 140 28.06 10.77 -5.37
C ALA A 140 26.98 10.49 -4.31
N PRO A 141 27.07 11.11 -3.12
CA PRO A 141 26.01 11.09 -2.13
C PRO A 141 24.70 11.62 -2.72
N THR A 142 23.60 10.94 -2.42
CA THR A 142 22.26 11.37 -2.81
C THR A 142 21.45 11.69 -1.56
N LEU A 143 20.38 12.47 -1.72
CA LEU A 143 19.56 12.94 -0.59
C LEU A 143 18.86 11.79 0.17
N THR A 144 18.82 10.58 -0.40
CA THR A 144 17.87 9.55 0.02
C THR A 144 18.50 8.42 0.85
N MET A 145 19.79 8.49 1.20
CA MET A 145 20.70 7.41 1.68
C MET A 145 20.32 6.46 2.85
N ASN A 146 19.05 6.36 3.27
CA ASN A 146 18.59 5.62 4.46
C ASN A 146 17.44 4.60 4.22
N ALA A 147 17.40 3.80 3.15
CA ALA A 147 16.37 2.73 3.00
C ALA A 147 16.76 1.47 2.17
N TYR A 148 16.46 0.28 2.68
CA TYR A 148 16.86 -1.02 2.12
C TYR A 148 15.74 -1.72 1.35
N LEU A 149 16.02 -2.45 0.24
CA LEU A 149 15.39 -3.76 -0.09
C LEU A 149 15.86 -4.57 -1.36
N LYS A 150 15.35 -5.83 -1.52
CA LYS A 150 15.47 -6.92 -2.53
C LYS A 150 14.07 -7.31 -3.14
N ALA A 151 14.00 -8.12 -4.21
CA ALA A 151 12.76 -8.46 -4.96
C ALA A 151 12.45 -9.98 -5.12
N PHE A 152 11.18 -10.37 -5.38
CA PHE A 152 10.66 -11.76 -5.54
C PHE A 152 9.58 -11.89 -6.65
N LYS A 153 9.39 -13.10 -7.24
CA LYS A 153 8.30 -13.48 -8.19
C LYS A 153 7.98 -14.99 -8.09
N ASN A 154 6.70 -15.38 -8.09
CA ASN A 154 6.24 -16.79 -8.06
C ASN A 154 6.76 -17.63 -6.86
N HIS A 155 6.85 -17.04 -5.66
CA HIS A 155 7.51 -17.65 -4.49
C HIS A 155 8.99 -18.02 -4.70
N GLU A 156 9.63 -17.47 -5.74
CA GLU A 156 11.06 -17.59 -6.02
C GLU A 156 11.69 -16.21 -6.21
N LEU A 157 13.01 -16.11 -6.09
CA LEU A 157 13.73 -14.86 -6.34
C LEU A 157 13.81 -14.64 -7.86
N HIS A 158 13.31 -13.51 -8.39
CA HIS A 158 13.41 -13.18 -9.83
C HIS A 158 14.12 -11.84 -10.00
N ASP A 159 14.96 -11.74 -11.02
CA ASP A 159 15.67 -10.51 -11.34
C ASP A 159 14.65 -9.45 -11.84
N PRO A 160 14.50 -8.30 -11.16
CA PRO A 160 13.57 -7.26 -11.55
C PRO A 160 13.95 -6.53 -12.85
N LEU A 161 15.16 -6.73 -13.39
CA LEU A 161 15.63 -6.09 -14.62
C LEU A 161 15.41 -6.91 -15.90
N LYS A 162 14.87 -8.13 -15.78
CA LYS A 162 14.53 -8.98 -16.93
C LYS A 162 13.10 -8.70 -17.39
N ASP A 163 12.93 -8.23 -18.64
CA ASP A 163 11.65 -7.88 -19.28
C ASP A 163 10.81 -6.85 -18.49
N PRO A 164 11.29 -5.59 -18.34
CA PRO A 164 10.64 -4.58 -17.53
C PRO A 164 9.20 -4.29 -17.99
N GLY A 165 8.27 -4.23 -17.04
CA GLY A 165 6.83 -4.02 -17.30
C GLY A 165 6.04 -5.32 -17.56
N GLN A 166 6.70 -6.48 -17.67
CA GLN A 166 6.05 -7.80 -17.79
C GLN A 166 6.02 -8.58 -16.47
N ALA A 167 6.52 -7.99 -15.39
CA ALA A 167 6.49 -8.56 -14.05
C ALA A 167 6.08 -7.48 -13.05
N ASP A 168 5.29 -7.88 -12.05
CA ASP A 168 4.98 -7.03 -10.90
C ASP A 168 6.24 -6.88 -10.03
N ILE A 169 6.49 -5.67 -9.56
CA ILE A 169 7.61 -5.33 -8.68
C ILE A 169 7.03 -5.07 -7.29
N THR A 170 7.54 -5.78 -6.29
CA THR A 170 7.15 -5.65 -4.88
C THR A 170 8.39 -5.41 -4.02
N ALA A 171 8.18 -4.76 -2.88
CA ALA A 171 9.16 -4.54 -1.84
C ALA A 171 8.58 -4.89 -0.46
N ASP A 172 9.25 -5.76 0.31
CA ASP A 172 9.07 -5.85 1.76
C ASP A 172 9.01 -4.45 2.42
N VAL A 173 8.04 -4.31 3.31
CA VAL A 173 7.76 -3.08 4.00
C VAL A 173 8.45 -3.11 5.36
N ASP A 174 9.25 -2.08 5.67
CA ASP A 174 9.79 -1.87 7.02
C ASP A 174 8.69 -1.31 7.95
N PHE A 175 7.91 -2.23 8.52
CA PHE A 175 6.84 -1.88 9.43
C PHE A 175 7.32 -1.33 10.77
N ALA A 176 8.55 -1.64 11.19
CA ALA A 176 9.13 -1.08 12.42
C ALA A 176 9.45 0.41 12.25
N PHE A 177 9.98 0.77 11.08
CA PHE A 177 10.19 2.17 10.70
C PHE A 177 8.86 2.91 10.56
N LEU A 178 7.85 2.30 9.93
CA LEU A 178 6.51 2.91 9.81
C LEU A 178 5.89 3.18 11.19
N GLN A 179 5.97 2.22 12.11
CA GLN A 179 5.48 2.38 13.48
C GLN A 179 6.21 3.53 14.20
N SER A 180 7.55 3.53 14.14
CA SER A 180 8.37 4.57 14.78
C SER A 180 8.06 5.97 14.21
N SER A 181 7.79 6.06 12.91
CA SER A 181 7.43 7.32 12.23
C SER A 181 6.06 7.84 12.68
N ILE A 182 5.08 6.95 12.88
CA ILE A 182 3.74 7.32 13.37
C ILE A 182 3.82 7.80 14.83
N GLU A 183 4.60 7.11 15.66
CA GLU A 183 4.83 7.48 17.06
C GLU A 183 5.52 8.85 17.14
N ALA A 184 6.56 9.09 16.32
CA ALA A 184 7.27 10.37 16.27
C ALA A 184 6.39 11.52 15.76
N ALA A 185 5.49 11.25 14.81
CA ALA A 185 4.56 12.25 14.26
C ALA A 185 3.41 12.58 15.22
N ASN A 186 3.30 11.89 16.36
CA ASN A 186 2.27 12.08 17.38
C ASN A 186 0.85 12.12 16.79
N ILE A 187 0.58 11.24 15.81
CA ILE A 187 -0.70 11.20 15.12
C ILE A 187 -1.74 10.59 16.06
N PRO A 188 -2.83 11.30 16.39
CA PRO A 188 -3.87 10.75 17.24
C PRO A 188 -4.56 9.58 16.53
N GLY A 189 -4.48 8.39 17.10
CA GLY A 189 -5.06 7.18 16.51
C GLY A 189 -4.38 5.91 17.01
N LYS A 190 -4.78 4.77 16.44
CA LYS A 190 -4.10 3.50 16.65
C LYS A 190 -3.73 2.91 15.29
N PHE A 191 -2.47 2.54 15.14
CA PHE A 191 -1.96 1.82 13.98
C PHE A 191 -1.87 0.33 14.33
N PHE A 192 -2.29 -0.54 13.40
CA PHE A 192 -2.29 -1.98 13.61
C PHE A 192 -1.76 -2.69 12.38
N LEU A 193 -0.84 -3.64 12.60
CA LEU A 193 -0.43 -4.59 11.58
C LEU A 193 -1.27 -5.85 11.71
N LEU A 194 -1.92 -6.24 10.62
CA LEU A 194 -2.83 -7.39 10.64
C LEU A 194 -2.11 -8.68 11.06
N HIS A 195 -0.86 -8.87 10.63
CA HIS A 195 -0.07 -10.05 11.01
C HIS A 195 0.13 -10.16 12.54
N GLN A 196 0.40 -9.05 13.23
CA GLN A 196 0.56 -9.05 14.69
C GLN A 196 -0.72 -9.45 15.42
N TYR A 197 -1.89 -9.15 14.84
CA TYR A 197 -3.19 -9.47 15.42
C TYR A 197 -3.57 -10.95 15.22
N ILE A 198 -3.21 -11.52 14.07
CA ILE A 198 -3.48 -12.92 13.74
C ILE A 198 -2.58 -13.85 14.56
N THR A 199 -1.31 -13.48 14.77
CA THR A 199 -0.34 -14.33 15.48
C THR A 199 -0.42 -14.22 17.00
N ASN A 200 -0.63 -13.02 17.55
CA ASN A 200 -0.56 -12.80 18.99
C ASN A 200 -1.94 -12.72 19.67
N GLY A 201 -3.03 -12.80 18.91
CA GLY A 201 -4.37 -12.51 19.41
C GLY A 201 -4.54 -11.03 19.79
N SER A 202 -5.75 -10.67 20.24
CA SER A 202 -6.06 -9.27 20.61
C SER A 202 -5.07 -8.79 21.68
N PRO A 203 -4.35 -7.66 21.50
CA PRO A 203 -3.46 -7.15 22.53
C PRO A 203 -4.27 -6.89 23.79
N SER A 204 -3.77 -7.36 24.94
CA SER A 204 -4.32 -7.04 26.25
C SER A 204 -4.26 -5.52 26.43
N THR A 205 -5.38 -4.86 26.17
CA THR A 205 -5.57 -3.44 26.41
C THR A 205 -5.46 -3.17 27.91
N GLY A 206 -4.32 -2.65 28.34
CA GLY A 206 -4.24 -1.83 29.54
C GLY A 206 -5.03 -0.56 29.25
N PHE A 207 -6.29 -0.52 29.68
CA PHE A 207 -7.05 0.71 29.78
C PHE A 207 -6.49 1.46 30.99
N VAL A 208 -5.88 2.61 30.76
CA VAL A 208 -5.80 3.64 31.80
C VAL A 208 -7.07 4.46 31.64
N ASP A 209 -7.84 4.52 32.73
CA ASP A 209 -9.15 5.17 32.86
C ASP A 209 -9.15 6.67 32.49
#